data_AF-A0A1H1UJW5-F1
#
_entry.id   AF-A0A1H1UJW5-F1
#
_cell.length_a   1.000
_cell.length_b   1.000
_cell.length_c   1.000
_cell.angle_alpha   90.00
_cell.angle_beta   90.00
_cell.angle_gamma   90.00
#
_symmetry.space_group_name_H-M   'P 1'
#
loop_
_entity.id
_entity.type
_entity.pdbx_description
1 polymer ?
#
loop_
_entity_poly.entity_id
_entity_poly.type
_entity_poly.pdbx_seq_one_letter_code
_entity_poly.pdbx_strand_id
1 'polypeptide(L)'
;MKSSYHSKTDAIIDLQERGYDHDFILNNECLHCVQQSQLVCPDDFEVTEAYRFDGKKKMCDNYVIYAIRLLNNDIKGILMTPYSTLTKGLSIHLWSKLAAYLK
;
A
#
# COMPACT_ATOMS: atom_id res chain seq x y z
N MET A 1 4.07 19.15 2.35
CA MET A 1 4.31 18.10 3.36
C MET A 1 2.95 17.75 3.95
N LYS A 2 2.30 16.66 3.50
CA LYS A 2 0.98 16.31 4.04
C LYS A 2 1.17 15.69 5.43
N SER A 3 0.48 16.25 6.40
CA SER A 3 0.48 15.86 7.81
C SER A 3 0.29 14.35 7.95
N SER A 4 1.24 13.66 8.60
CA SER A 4 1.09 12.25 8.93
C SER A 4 -0.17 12.04 9.76
N TYR A 5 -1.03 11.11 9.35
CA TYR A 5 -2.23 10.75 10.10
C TYR A 5 -1.88 10.30 11.53
N HIS A 6 -2.79 10.57 12.47
CA HIS A 6 -2.59 10.23 13.88
C HIS A 6 -2.75 8.72 14.16
N SER A 7 -3.59 8.05 13.35
CA SER A 7 -3.80 6.61 13.39
C SER A 7 -3.88 6.01 11.98
N LYS A 8 -3.62 4.71 11.91
CA LYS A 8 -3.84 3.90 10.70
C LYS A 8 -5.28 4.00 10.22
N THR A 9 -6.22 4.00 11.16
CA THR A 9 -7.65 4.09 10.88
C THR A 9 -8.02 5.41 10.21
N ASP A 10 -7.50 6.55 10.70
CA ASP A 10 -7.76 7.86 10.08
C ASP A 10 -7.27 7.92 8.63
N ALA A 11 -6.10 7.33 8.36
CA ALA A 11 -5.54 7.26 7.02
C ALA A 11 -6.40 6.43 6.07
N ILE A 12 -6.89 5.27 6.54
CA ILE A 12 -7.75 4.39 5.74
C ILE A 12 -9.08 5.10 5.44
N ILE A 13 -9.70 5.72 6.45
CA ILE A 13 -10.97 6.43 6.28
C ILE A 13 -10.81 7.59 5.28
N ASP A 14 -9.80 8.44 5.42
CA ASP A 14 -9.55 9.55 4.48
C ASP A 14 -9.30 9.05 3.04
N LEU A 15 -8.52 7.99 2.88
CA LEU A 15 -8.29 7.37 1.58
C LEU A 15 -9.58 6.82 0.98
N GLN A 16 -10.42 6.15 1.78
CA GLN A 16 -11.73 5.67 1.32
C GLN A 16 -12.65 6.82 0.91
N GLU A 17 -12.72 7.92 1.68
CA GLU A 17 -13.48 9.11 1.32
C GLU A 17 -12.98 9.77 0.01
N ARG A 18 -11.69 9.60 -0.30
CA ARG A 18 -11.07 10.05 -1.56
C ARG A 18 -11.23 9.06 -2.73
N GLY A 19 -11.95 7.96 -2.52
CA GLY A 19 -12.28 6.96 -3.54
C GLY A 19 -11.30 5.80 -3.67
N TYR A 20 -10.39 5.61 -2.72
CA TYR A 20 -9.54 4.42 -2.64
C TYR A 20 -10.31 3.28 -1.97
N ASP A 21 -11.26 2.70 -2.71
CA ASP A 21 -12.23 1.72 -2.20
C ASP A 21 -11.80 0.25 -2.36
N HIS A 22 -10.73 -0.01 -3.13
CA HIS A 22 -10.24 -1.37 -3.33
C HIS A 22 -9.18 -1.76 -2.29
N ASP A 23 -9.08 -3.05 -2.00
CA ASP A 23 -8.05 -3.62 -1.14
C ASP A 23 -7.03 -4.37 -1.99
N PHE A 24 -5.77 -4.02 -1.79
CA PHE A 24 -4.65 -4.70 -2.40
C PHE A 24 -3.88 -5.49 -1.34
N ILE A 25 -3.46 -6.69 -1.74
CA ILE A 25 -2.61 -7.56 -0.93
C ILE A 25 -1.31 -7.81 -1.72
N LEU A 26 -0.18 -7.89 -1.02
CA LEU A 26 1.06 -8.32 -1.65
C LEU A 26 0.95 -9.78 -2.09
N ASN A 27 1.28 -10.02 -3.35
CA ASN A 27 1.63 -11.33 -3.87
C ASN A 27 3.09 -11.24 -4.36
N ASN A 28 3.89 -12.31 -4.26
CA ASN A 28 5.36 -12.24 -4.42
C ASN A 28 5.87 -11.33 -5.56
N GLU A 29 5.21 -11.39 -6.73
CA GLU A 29 5.61 -10.65 -7.93
C GLU A 29 4.70 -9.45 -8.25
N CYS A 30 3.45 -9.45 -7.76
CA CYS A 30 2.37 -8.55 -8.17
C CYS A 30 1.47 -8.17 -6.98
N LEU A 31 0.55 -7.23 -7.15
CA LEU A 31 -0.51 -6.98 -6.18
C LEU A 31 -1.74 -7.81 -6.52
N HIS A 32 -2.40 -8.37 -5.51
CA HIS A 32 -3.71 -9.00 -5.68
C HIS A 32 -4.80 -8.01 -5.27
N CYS A 33 -5.67 -7.64 -6.21
CA CYS A 33 -6.84 -6.83 -5.94
C CYS A 33 -7.97 -7.74 -5.47
N VAL A 34 -8.40 -7.59 -4.23
CA VAL A 34 -9.35 -8.52 -3.59
C VAL A 34 -10.72 -8.47 -4.26
N GLN A 35 -11.24 -7.28 -4.51
CA GLN A 35 -12.57 -7.04 -5.06
C GLN A 35 -12.72 -7.60 -6.48
N GLN A 36 -11.65 -7.56 -7.27
CA GLN A 36 -11.66 -8.00 -8.68
C GLN A 36 -11.03 -9.40 -8.85
N SER A 37 -10.51 -9.96 -7.76
CA SER A 37 -9.77 -11.23 -7.75
C SER A 37 -8.72 -11.31 -8.86
N GLN A 38 -8.04 -10.18 -9.13
CA GLN A 38 -7.08 -10.05 -10.23
C GLN A 38 -5.68 -9.72 -9.72
N LEU A 39 -4.67 -10.16 -10.46
CA LEU A 39 -3.29 -9.76 -10.25
C LEU A 39 -2.99 -8.49 -11.03
N VAL A 40 -2.30 -7.57 -10.38
CA VAL A 40 -1.88 -6.28 -10.90
C VAL A 40 -0.37 -6.24 -10.84
N CYS A 41 0.26 -6.26 -12.01
CA CYS A 41 1.72 -6.21 -12.11
C CYS A 41 2.24 -4.84 -11.66
N PRO A 42 3.50 -4.76 -11.18
CA PRO A 42 4.11 -3.50 -10.79
C PRO A 42 4.04 -2.43 -11.87
N ASP A 43 4.11 -2.78 -13.16
CA ASP A 43 3.99 -1.82 -14.27
C ASP A 43 2.57 -1.29 -14.49
N ASP A 44 1.53 -1.95 -13.98
CA ASP A 44 0.11 -1.61 -14.21
C ASP A 44 -0.50 -0.70 -13.13
N PHE A 45 0.29 -0.27 -12.14
CA PHE A 45 -0.17 0.64 -11.09
C PHE A 45 0.85 1.72 -10.74
N GLU A 46 0.37 2.76 -10.07
CA GLU A 46 1.18 3.83 -9.49
C GLU A 46 0.89 3.95 -8.00
N VAL A 47 1.94 4.19 -7.21
CA VAL A 47 1.81 4.58 -5.81
C VAL A 47 1.65 6.10 -5.79
N THR A 48 0.52 6.56 -5.28
CA THR A 48 0.21 7.99 -5.20
C THR A 48 0.66 8.59 -3.87
N GLU A 49 0.47 7.84 -2.77
CA GLU A 49 0.83 8.27 -1.41
C GLU A 49 1.29 7.05 -0.60
N ALA A 50 2.18 7.26 0.37
CA ALA A 50 2.64 6.23 1.30
C ALA A 50 2.72 6.80 2.71
N TYR A 51 2.21 6.03 3.67
CA TYR A 51 2.12 6.42 5.07
C TYR A 51 2.68 5.32 5.96
N ARG A 52 3.76 5.62 6.67
CA ARG A 52 4.37 4.71 7.64
C ARG A 52 3.80 4.96 9.03
N PHE A 53 3.41 3.89 9.69
CA PHE A 53 2.91 3.90 11.05
C PHE A 53 3.79 3.01 11.92
N ASP A 54 4.53 3.65 12.83
CA ASP A 54 5.25 2.95 13.88
C ASP A 54 4.28 2.63 15.03
N GLY A 55 4.24 1.35 15.44
CA GLY A 55 3.39 0.94 16.54
C GLY A 55 3.82 1.62 17.84
N LYS A 56 2.90 2.27 18.57
CA LYS A 56 3.18 2.88 19.89
C LYS A 56 3.71 1.89 20.95
N LYS A 57 3.66 0.57 20.67
CA LYS A 57 4.17 -0.51 21.51
C LYS A 57 5.31 -1.19 20.77
N LYS A 58 6.46 -1.37 21.44
CA LYS A 58 7.69 -2.07 20.98
C LYS A 58 7.48 -3.49 20.38
N MET A 59 6.25 -4.01 20.41
CA MET A 59 5.86 -5.34 19.95
C MET A 59 4.89 -5.32 18.75
N CYS A 60 4.44 -4.14 18.29
CA CYS A 60 3.59 -4.05 17.11
C CYS A 60 4.44 -3.81 15.88
N ASP A 61 4.30 -4.67 14.87
CA ASP A 61 4.87 -4.47 13.55
C ASP A 61 4.57 -3.05 13.04
N ASN A 62 5.59 -2.42 12.48
CA ASN A 62 5.45 -1.17 11.77
C ASN A 62 4.70 -1.46 10.47
N TYR A 63 3.62 -0.74 10.22
CA TYR A 63 2.83 -0.91 9.00
C TYR A 63 3.10 0.23 8.04
N VAL A 64 3.01 -0.07 6.76
CA VAL A 64 2.97 0.91 5.70
C VAL A 64 1.64 0.78 4.98
N ILE A 65 1.00 1.91 4.76
CA ILE A 65 -0.22 2.03 3.97
C ILE A 65 0.16 2.76 2.69
N TYR A 66 -0.05 2.12 1.54
CA TYR A 66 0.13 2.72 0.23
C TYR A 66 -1.23 2.99 -0.41
N ALA A 67 -1.39 4.17 -0.96
CA ALA A 67 -2.52 4.55 -1.79
C ALA A 67 -2.16 4.29 -3.25
N ILE A 68 -2.83 3.33 -3.87
CA ILE A 68 -2.49 2.78 -5.19
C ILE A 68 -3.57 3.14 -6.20
N ARG A 69 -3.15 3.52 -7.39
CA ARG A 69 -4.02 3.77 -8.54
C ARG A 69 -3.60 2.86 -9.70
N LEU A 70 -4.55 2.19 -10.33
CA LEU A 70 -4.28 1.42 -11.53
C LEU A 70 -4.13 2.35 -12.74
N LEU A 71 -3.26 1.98 -13.68
CA LEU A 71 -3.03 2.75 -14.90
C LEU A 71 -4.09 2.47 -15.97
N ASN A 72 -4.50 1.21 -16.06
CA ASN A 72 -5.39 0.75 -17.14
C ASN A 72 -6.86 1.12 -16.90
N ASN A 73 -7.24 1.37 -15.64
CA ASN A 73 -8.60 1.65 -15.19
C ASN A 73 -8.58 2.75 -14.11
N ASP A 74 -9.70 3.44 -13.85
CA ASP A 74 -9.79 4.43 -12.76
C ASP A 74 -9.96 3.79 -11.36
N ILE A 75 -9.39 2.60 -11.17
CA ILE A 75 -9.46 1.85 -9.91
C ILE A 75 -8.41 2.39 -8.96
N LYS A 76 -8.84 2.66 -7.73
CA LYS A 76 -7.99 3.11 -6.63
C LYS A 76 -8.22 2.22 -5.43
N GLY A 77 -7.15 1.97 -4.69
CA GLY A 77 -7.23 1.13 -3.51
C GLY A 77 -6.05 1.29 -2.57
N ILE A 78 -6.12 0.55 -1.49
CA ILE A 78 -5.24 0.66 -0.34
C ILE A 78 -4.48 -0.66 -0.22
N LEU A 79 -3.15 -0.55 -0.13
CA LEU A 79 -2.28 -1.65 0.27
C LEU A 79 -1.79 -1.39 1.68
N MET A 80 -2.27 -2.17 2.64
CA MET A 80 -1.75 -2.16 4.01
C MET A 80 -0.87 -3.38 4.22
N THR A 81 0.40 -3.16 4.58
CA THR A 81 1.36 -4.26 4.75
C THR A 81 2.34 -3.99 5.89
N PRO A 82 2.76 -5.02 6.64
CA PRO A 82 3.88 -4.90 7.56
C PRO A 82 5.17 -4.53 6.82
N TYR A 83 5.99 -3.66 7.39
CA TYR A 83 7.29 -3.31 6.83
C TYR A 83 8.21 -4.53 6.72
N SER A 84 8.11 -5.45 7.69
CA SER A 84 8.84 -6.73 7.71
C SER A 84 8.52 -7.59 6.47
N THR A 85 7.27 -7.61 6.01
CA THR A 85 6.84 -8.34 4.80
C THR A 85 7.49 -7.80 3.54
N LEU A 86 7.68 -6.49 3.43
CA LEU A 86 8.31 -5.92 2.24
C LEU A 86 9.76 -6.38 2.04
N THR A 87 10.45 -6.75 3.14
CA THR A 87 11.85 -7.21 3.11
C THR A 87 12.02 -8.72 2.86
N LYS A 88 10.92 -9.47 2.72
CA LYS A 88 10.96 -10.93 2.53
C LYS A 88 9.97 -11.38 1.45
N GLY A 89 10.48 -12.04 0.42
CA GLY A 89 9.63 -12.75 -0.55
C GLY A 89 9.01 -11.90 -1.66
N LEU A 90 9.40 -10.62 -1.78
CA LEU A 90 9.01 -9.78 -2.91
C LEU A 90 10.06 -9.81 -4.02
N SER A 91 9.58 -9.78 -5.26
CA SER A 91 10.43 -9.53 -6.42
C SER A 91 11.08 -8.16 -6.32
N ILE A 92 12.34 -8.07 -6.76
CA ILE A 92 13.17 -6.85 -6.71
C ILE A 92 12.45 -5.67 -7.39
N HIS A 93 11.74 -5.93 -8.48
CA HIS A 93 10.99 -4.90 -9.21
C HIS A 93 9.89 -4.29 -8.33
N LEU A 94 9.01 -5.12 -7.75
CA LEU A 94 7.92 -4.66 -6.90
C LEU A 94 8.44 -3.96 -5.64
N TRP A 95 9.45 -4.54 -5.00
CA TRP A 95 10.11 -3.92 -3.83
C TRP A 95 10.69 -2.56 -4.17
N SER A 96 11.45 -2.43 -5.28
CA SER A 96 12.08 -1.17 -5.67
C SER A 96 11.03 -0.09 -5.93
N LYS A 97 9.90 -0.45 -6.53
CA LYS A 97 8.79 0.46 -6.78
C LYS A 97 8.15 0.96 -5.48
N LEU A 98 7.89 0.08 -4.51
CA LEU A 98 7.31 0.47 -3.21
C LEU A 98 8.32 1.24 -2.34
N ALA A 99 9.58 0.78 -2.31
CA ALA A 99 10.65 1.38 -1.51
C ALA A 99 10.98 2.83 -1.93
N ALA A 100 10.75 3.19 -3.20
CA ALA A 100 10.90 4.58 -3.66
C ALA A 100 9.97 5.58 -2.93
N TYR A 101 8.89 5.10 -2.32
CA TYR A 101 7.92 5.93 -1.57
C TYR A 101 8.09 5.82 -0.06
N LEU A 102 9.02 4.99 0.42
CA LEU A 102 9.42 4.92 1.82
C LEU A 102 10.49 5.99 2.06
N LYS A 103 10.10 7.13 2.63
CA LYS A 103 11.02 8.17 3.11
C LYS A 103 11.33 7.99 4.59
#